data_AF-A0A353H6V1-F1
#
_entry.id   AF-A0A353H6V1-F1
#
_cell.length_a   1.000
_cell.length_b   1.000
_cell.length_c   1.000
_cell.angle_alpha   90.00
_cell.angle_beta   90.00
_cell.angle_gamma   90.00
#
_symmetry.space_group_name_H-M   'P 1'
#
loop_
_entity.id
_entity.type
_entity.pdbx_description
1 polymer ?
#
loop_
_entity_poly.entity_id
_entity_poly.type
_entity_poly.pdbx_seq_one_letter_code
_entity_poly.pdbx_strand_id
1 'polypeptide(L)' 'MSDKIAFLFPGQGSQFVGMGKDLMEKFPASRDIFKQVDE' A
#
# COMPACT_ATOMS: atom_id res chain seq x y z
N MET A 1 -4.14 -15.93 25.75
CA MET A 1 -2.93 -16.08 24.91
C MET A 1 -2.95 -14.96 23.89
N SER A 2 -1.81 -14.34 23.55
CA SER A 2 -1.77 -13.35 22.48
C SER A 2 -1.70 -14.10 21.16
N ASP A 3 -2.69 -13.88 20.29
CA ASP A 3 -2.65 -14.43 18.93
C ASP A 3 -1.48 -13.81 18.17
N LYS A 4 -0.73 -14.65 17.45
CA LYS A 4 0.38 -14.20 16.60
C LYS A 4 -0.17 -13.83 15.23
N ILE A 5 -0.03 -12.57 14.85
CA ILE A 5 -0.44 -12.06 13.53
C ILE A 5 0.76 -12.10 12.59
N ALA A 6 0.54 -12.58 11.37
CA ALA A 6 1.50 -12.50 10.26
C ALA A 6 0.91 -11.64 9.13
N PHE A 7 1.75 -10.80 8.52
CA PHE A 7 1.39 -10.03 7.34
C PHE A 7 1.95 -10.72 6.09
N LEU A 8 1.07 -11.01 5.13
CA LEU A 8 1.45 -11.56 3.82
C LEU A 8 1.13 -10.52 2.75
N PHE A 9 2.06 -10.36 1.80
CA PHE A 9 1.92 -9.44 0.67
C PHE A 9 1.76 -10.27 -0.61
N PRO A 10 0.68 -10.07 -1.39
CA PRO A 10 0.46 -10.81 -2.63
C PRO A 10 1.51 -10.45 -3.69
N GLY A 11 1.81 -11.41 -4.57
CA GLY A 11 2.73 -11.23 -5.70
C GLY A 11 2.07 -10.60 -6.93
N GLN A 12 2.71 -10.77 -8.09
CA GLN A 12 2.22 -10.25 -9.37
C GLN A 12 0.88 -10.89 -9.79
N GLY A 13 0.05 -10.12 -10.49
CA GLY A 13 -1.24 -10.56 -11.03
C GLY A 13 -2.46 -9.97 -10.32
N SER A 14 -2.29 -9.36 -9.13
CA SER A 14 -3.37 -8.69 -8.40
C SER A 14 -3.53 -7.20 -8.75
N GLN A 15 -2.69 -6.65 -9.62
CA GLN A 15 -2.73 -5.22 -9.96
C GLN A 15 -3.94 -4.85 -10.82
N PHE A 16 -4.44 -3.62 -10.63
CA PHE A 16 -5.51 -3.04 -11.45
C PHE A 16 -5.31 -1.52 -11.58
N VAL A 17 -5.93 -0.92 -12.60
CA VAL A 17 -5.83 0.53 -12.85
C VAL A 17 -6.41 1.30 -11.68
N GLY A 18 -5.62 2.22 -11.11
CA GLY A 18 -6.00 3.02 -9.95
C GLY A 18 -5.75 2.37 -8.58
N MET A 19 -5.11 1.19 -8.54
CA MET A 19 -4.69 0.56 -7.27
C MET A 19 -3.85 1.54 -6.43
N GLY A 20 -4.17 1.67 -5.14
CA GLY A 20 -3.45 2.55 -4.22
C GLY A 20 -3.89 4.03 -4.23
N LYS A 21 -4.74 4.46 -5.17
CA LYS A 21 -5.18 5.87 -5.28
C LYS A 21 -5.84 6.38 -4.00
N ASP A 22 -6.81 5.65 -3.46
CA ASP A 22 -7.49 5.99 -2.21
C ASP A 22 -6.53 6.11 -1.03
N LEU A 23 -5.49 5.27 -0.99
CA LEU A 23 -4.51 5.30 0.09
C LEU A 23 -3.66 6.58 0.03
N MET A 24 -3.18 6.93 -1.16
CA MET A 24 -2.44 8.16 -1.42
C MET A 24 -3.28 9.43 -1.13
N GLU A 25 -4.57 9.40 -1.47
CA GLU A 25 -5.47 10.54 -1.25
C GLU A 25 -5.78 10.75 0.23
N LYS A 26 -6.08 9.66 0.97
CA LYS A 26 -6.59 9.74 2.36
C LYS A 26 -5.49 9.79 3.43
N PHE A 27 -4.30 9.26 3.16
CA PHE A 27 -3.26 9.13 4.18
C PHE A 27 -1.98 9.87 3.77
N PRO A 28 -1.54 10.88 4.53
CA PRO A 28 -0.30 11.62 4.25
C PRO A 28 0.93 10.71 4.15
N ALA A 29 1.06 9.72 5.04
CA ALA A 29 2.18 8.77 5.02
C ALA A 29 2.27 8.00 3.70
N SER A 30 1.14 7.56 3.13
CA SER A 30 1.11 6.92 1.82
C SER A 30 1.55 7.90 0.73
N ARG A 31 1.02 9.14 0.76
CA ARG A 31 1.34 10.18 -0.23
C ARG A 31 2.84 10.49 -0.29
N ASP A 32 3.51 10.57 0.85
CA ASP A 32 4.95 10.87 0.90
C ASP A 32 5.78 9.75 0.28
N ILE A 33 5.40 8.49 0.50
CA ILE A 33 6.04 7.33 -0.13
C ILE A 33 5.83 7.33 -1.65
N PHE A 34 4.61 7.61 -2.13
CA PHE A 34 4.34 7.73 -3.57
C PHE A 34 5.19 8.85 -4.22
N LYS A 35 5.29 10.01 -3.58
CA LYS A 35 6.13 11.11 -4.07
C LYS A 35 7.60 10.74 -4.18
N GLN A 36 8.14 10.03 -3.19
CA GLN A 36 9.55 9.64 -3.16
C GLN A 36 9.95 8.73 -4.34
N VAL A 37 9.03 7.93 -4.87
CA VAL A 37 9.31 7.00 -5.98
C VAL A 37 8.96 7.55 -7.35
N ASP A 38 8.16 8.62 -7.42
CA ASP A 38 7.83 9.34 -8.66
C ASP A 38 8.95 10.31 -9.09
N GLU A 39 9.79 10.75 -8.16
CA GLU A 39 11.01 11.56 -8.38
C GLU A 39 12.22 10.72 -8.82
#